data_AF-A0A1Y1UGH1-F1
#
_entry.id   AF-A0A1Y1UGH1-F1
#
_cell.length_a   1.000
_cell.length_b   1.000
_cell.length_c   1.000
_cell.angle_alpha   90.00
_cell.angle_beta   90.00
_cell.angle_gamma   90.00
#
_symmetry.space_group_name_H-M   'P 1'
#
loop_
_entity.id
_entity.type
_entity.pdbx_description
1 polymer ?
#
loop_
_entity_poly.entity_id
_entity_poly.type
_entity_poly.pdbx_seq_one_letter_code
_entity_poly.pdbx_strand_id
1 'polypeptide(L)'
;MTQYQKPPPPGIRRILWAVRLKFEAMTAIAMLETWEKLLVYCLLFGLICLFWWSFLHYSPSHYAYLSRRCAYYIWGDESLSPGHEMRTWIWNHLGGATGRAAEPVAAVGKGVKIDL
;
A
#
# COMPACT_ATOMS: atom_id res chain seq x y z
N MET A 1 10.46 -46.08 -3.51
CA MET A 1 9.08 -45.59 -3.27
C MET A 1 9.14 -44.10 -2.98
N THR A 2 8.71 -43.25 -3.90
CA THR A 2 8.65 -41.80 -3.67
C THR A 2 7.49 -41.51 -2.73
N GLN A 3 7.80 -41.19 -1.47
CA GLN A 3 6.80 -40.80 -0.48
C GLN A 3 6.17 -39.46 -0.91
N TYR A 4 4.92 -39.50 -1.37
CA TYR A 4 4.14 -38.28 -1.61
C TYR A 4 3.93 -37.58 -0.27
N GLN A 5 4.61 -36.44 -0.07
CA GLN A 5 4.41 -35.63 1.12
C GLN A 5 2.97 -35.11 1.12
N LYS A 6 2.16 -35.53 2.10
CA LYS A 6 0.78 -35.05 2.23
C LYS A 6 0.81 -33.52 2.46
N PRO A 7 -0.01 -32.74 1.75
CA PRO A 7 -0.06 -31.30 1.95
C PRO A 7 -0.46 -30.98 3.40
N PRO A 8 0.10 -29.93 4.00
CA PRO A 8 -0.25 -29.54 5.36
C PRO A 8 -1.73 -29.10 5.47
N PRO A 9 -2.34 -29.17 6.68
CA PRO A 9 -3.72 -28.76 6.92
C PRO A 9 -4.00 -27.32 6.45
N PRO A 10 -5.27 -26.98 6.13
CA PRO A 10 -5.64 -25.64 5.67
C PRO A 10 -5.30 -24.56 6.72
N GLY A 11 -4.76 -23.43 6.23
CA GLY A 11 -4.31 -22.31 7.06
C GLY A 11 -3.06 -21.62 6.48
N ILE A 12 -2.45 -20.71 7.24
CA ILE A 12 -1.26 -19.94 6.83
C ILE A 12 -0.08 -20.86 6.48
N ARG A 13 0.04 -22.00 7.19
CA ARG A 13 1.07 -23.02 6.93
C ARG A 13 0.97 -23.60 5.52
N ARG A 14 -0.24 -23.75 4.98
CA ARG A 14 -0.47 -24.24 3.61
C ARG A 14 -0.09 -23.19 2.56
N ILE A 15 -0.34 -21.91 2.84
CA ILE A 15 0.05 -20.81 1.96
C ILE A 15 1.57 -20.71 1.91
N LEU A 16 2.25 -20.69 3.06
CA LEU A 16 3.72 -20.69 3.14
C LEU A 16 4.34 -21.89 2.43
N TRP A 17 3.78 -23.09 2.64
CA TRP A 17 4.23 -24.30 1.95
C TRP A 17 4.08 -24.17 0.43
N ALA A 18 2.92 -23.68 -0.05
CA ALA A 18 2.68 -23.49 -1.48
C ALA A 18 3.60 -22.42 -2.10
N VAL A 19 3.82 -21.31 -1.39
CA VAL A 19 4.73 -20.24 -1.84
C VAL A 19 6.16 -20.76 -1.91
N ARG A 20 6.63 -21.47 -0.88
CA ARG A 20 7.94 -22.12 -0.88
C ARG A 20 8.10 -23.05 -2.08
N LEU A 21 7.13 -23.94 -2.31
CA LEU A 21 7.20 -24.91 -3.41
C LEU A 21 7.23 -24.22 -4.78
N LYS A 22 6.45 -23.14 -4.96
CA LYS A 22 6.46 -22.33 -6.18
C LYS A 22 7.81 -21.64 -6.39
N PHE A 23 8.41 -21.10 -5.34
CA PHE A 23 9.75 -20.53 -5.41
C PHE A 23 10.81 -21.60 -5.75
N GLU A 24 10.79 -22.75 -5.08
CA GLU A 24 11.72 -23.85 -5.37
C GLU A 24 11.59 -24.35 -6.82
N ALA A 25 10.36 -24.38 -7.36
CA ALA A 25 10.07 -24.81 -8.73
C ALA A 25 10.46 -23.77 -9.79
N MET A 26 10.15 -22.49 -9.58
CA MET A 26 10.37 -21.43 -10.58
C MET A 26 11.83 -20.97 -10.64
N THR A 27 12.56 -21.00 -9.54
CA THR A 27 13.88 -20.37 -9.44
C THR A 27 15.04 -21.34 -9.65
N ALA A 28 14.80 -22.57 -10.13
CA ALA A 28 15.78 -23.65 -10.27
C ALA A 28 16.57 -24.00 -8.98
N ILE A 29 16.17 -23.43 -7.83
CA ILE A 29 16.74 -23.65 -6.49
C ILE A 29 16.65 -25.13 -6.08
N ALA A 30 15.75 -25.90 -6.70
CA ALA A 30 15.65 -27.34 -6.51
C ALA A 30 16.89 -28.13 -7.00
N MET A 31 17.66 -27.59 -7.95
CA MET A 31 18.83 -28.26 -8.54
C MET A 31 20.16 -27.85 -7.91
N LEU A 32 20.19 -26.74 -7.15
CA LEU A 32 21.40 -26.26 -6.50
C LEU A 32 21.72 -27.08 -5.25
N GLU A 33 23.01 -27.30 -5.02
CA GLU A 33 23.49 -27.87 -3.77
C GLU A 33 23.19 -26.95 -2.58
N THR A 34 23.15 -27.54 -1.38
CA THR A 34 22.79 -26.82 -0.15
C THR A 34 23.68 -25.61 0.12
N TRP A 35 24.98 -25.69 -0.23
CA TRP A 35 25.93 -24.60 -0.05
C TRP A 35 25.78 -23.49 -1.10
N GLU A 36 25.54 -23.84 -2.37
CA GLU A 36 25.32 -22.85 -3.43
C GLU A 36 24.05 -22.04 -3.18
N LYS A 37 23.00 -22.71 -2.70
CA LYS A 37 21.75 -22.09 -2.29
C LYS A 37 21.95 -21.05 -1.17
N LEU A 38 22.83 -21.34 -0.22
CA LEU A 38 23.19 -20.40 0.85
C LEU A 38 23.86 -19.14 0.27
N LEU A 39 24.79 -19.30 -0.69
CA LEU A 39 25.43 -18.16 -1.36
C LEU A 39 24.42 -17.28 -2.12
N VAL A 40 23.48 -17.90 -2.84
CA VAL A 40 22.42 -17.18 -3.56
C VAL A 40 21.54 -16.38 -2.59
N TYR A 41 21.14 -16.97 -1.45
CA TYR A 41 20.36 -16.25 -0.45
C TYR A 41 21.14 -15.10 0.19
N CYS A 42 22.43 -15.28 0.49
CA CYS A 42 23.27 -14.20 1.00
C CYS A 42 23.38 -13.04 0.00
N LEU A 43 23.59 -13.34 -1.28
CA LEU A 43 23.69 -12.33 -2.33
C LEU A 43 22.36 -11.61 -2.54
N LEU A 44 21.25 -12.34 -2.65
CA LEU A 44 19.92 -11.76 -2.80
C LEU A 44 19.56 -10.89 -1.59
N PHE A 45 19.86 -11.34 -0.38
CA PHE A 45 19.65 -10.58 0.84
C PHE A 45 20.49 -9.30 0.84
N GLY A 46 21.77 -9.38 0.46
CA GLY A 46 22.64 -8.21 0.31
C GLY A 46 22.09 -7.19 -0.70
N LEU A 47 21.63 -7.66 -1.87
CA LEU A 47 21.00 -6.81 -2.89
C LEU A 47 19.72 -6.15 -2.39
N ILE A 48 18.88 -6.90 -1.67
CA ILE A 48 17.64 -6.37 -1.07
C ILE A 48 17.98 -5.34 0.00
N CYS A 49 18.93 -5.61 0.89
CA CYS A 49 19.38 -4.63 1.89
C CYS A 49 19.93 -3.36 1.23
N LEU A 50 20.75 -3.50 0.19
CA LEU A 50 21.29 -2.38 -0.55
C LEU A 50 20.19 -1.60 -1.28
N PHE A 51 19.22 -2.30 -1.85
CA PHE A 51 18.04 -1.71 -2.47
C PHE A 51 17.22 -0.91 -1.45
N TRP A 52 16.93 -1.48 -0.29
CA TRP A 52 16.22 -0.77 0.78
C TRP A 52 17.00 0.42 1.33
N TRP A 53 18.31 0.26 1.49
CA TRP A 53 19.18 1.36 1.91
C TRP A 53 19.15 2.51 0.90
N SER A 54 19.34 2.19 -0.38
CA SER A 54 19.24 3.15 -1.47
C SER A 54 17.85 3.79 -1.54
N PHE A 55 16.79 3.00 -1.43
CA PHE A 55 15.42 3.48 -1.47
C PHE A 55 15.13 4.44 -0.31
N LEU A 56 15.49 4.09 0.92
CA LEU A 56 15.23 4.94 2.08
C LEU A 56 16.10 6.19 2.10
N HIS A 57 17.33 6.13 1.59
CA HIS A 57 18.25 7.26 1.63
C HIS A 57 18.12 8.21 0.43
N TYR A 58 17.99 7.66 -0.78
CA TYR A 58 17.97 8.42 -2.03
C TYR A 58 16.56 8.83 -2.45
N SER A 59 15.56 7.99 -2.22
CA SER A 59 14.20 8.27 -2.70
C SER A 59 13.51 9.48 -2.05
N PRO A 60 13.63 9.78 -0.73
CA PRO A 60 12.88 10.90 -0.15
C PRO A 60 13.29 12.27 -0.71
N SER A 61 14.57 12.46 -1.08
CA SER A 61 15.03 13.72 -1.67
C SER A 61 14.44 13.95 -3.06
N HIS A 62 14.30 12.88 -3.86
CA HIS A 62 13.65 12.93 -5.16
C HIS A 62 12.15 13.15 -5.07
N TYR A 63 11.47 12.50 -4.14
CA TYR A 63 10.03 12.72 -3.94
C TYR A 63 9.71 14.16 -3.50
N ALA A 64 10.55 14.75 -2.64
CA ALA A 64 10.39 16.15 -2.25
C ALA A 64 10.47 17.09 -3.46
N TYR A 65 11.38 16.83 -4.39
CA TYR A 65 11.52 17.62 -5.60
C TYR A 65 10.37 17.42 -6.61
N LEU A 66 9.99 16.17 -6.89
CA LEU A 66 8.87 15.87 -7.77
C LEU A 66 7.56 16.46 -7.24
N SER A 67 7.34 16.38 -5.92
CA SER A 67 6.10 16.89 -5.32
C SER A 67 5.89 18.39 -5.57
N ARG A 68 6.95 19.22 -5.48
CA ARG A 68 6.88 20.66 -5.77
C ARG A 68 6.51 20.94 -7.23
N ARG A 69 7.09 20.18 -8.17
CA ARG A 69 6.77 20.31 -9.60
C ARG A 69 5.35 19.85 -9.92
N CYS A 70 4.89 18.76 -9.31
CA CYS A 70 3.50 18.33 -9.42
C CYS A 70 2.54 19.39 -8.85
N ALA A 71 2.91 20.07 -7.76
CA ALA A 71 2.14 21.19 -7.20
C ALA A 71 1.96 22.31 -8.22
N TYR A 72 3.03 22.71 -8.88
CA TYR A 72 3.00 23.74 -9.91
C TYR A 72 2.05 23.39 -11.06
N TYR A 73 2.11 22.15 -11.56
CA TYR A 73 1.26 21.76 -12.69
C TYR A 73 -0.22 21.60 -12.32
N ILE A 74 -0.54 21.20 -11.09
CA ILE A 74 -1.92 20.95 -10.68
C ILE A 74 -2.58 22.21 -10.12
N TRP A 75 -1.85 22.99 -9.31
CA TRP A 75 -2.38 24.14 -8.57
C TRP A 75 -1.85 25.50 -9.05
N GLY A 76 -0.80 25.54 -9.88
CA GLY A 76 -0.22 26.79 -10.38
C GLY A 76 0.64 27.56 -9.37
N ASP A 77 0.90 26.98 -8.20
CA ASP A 77 1.70 27.58 -7.13
C ASP A 77 2.72 26.57 -6.59
N GLU A 78 3.98 27.00 -6.47
CA GLU A 78 5.12 26.20 -6.03
C GLU A 78 5.27 26.16 -4.49
N SER A 79 4.60 27.07 -3.78
CA SER A 79 4.75 27.27 -2.34
C SER A 79 3.81 26.41 -1.48
N LEU A 80 2.74 25.88 -2.09
CA LEU A 80 1.76 25.04 -1.42
C LEU A 80 2.34 23.64 -1.20
N SER A 81 2.44 23.23 0.07
CA SER A 81 2.74 21.84 0.42
C SER A 81 1.62 20.94 -0.12
N PRO A 82 1.87 20.10 -1.16
CA PRO A 82 0.81 19.38 -1.87
C PRO A 82 0.00 18.46 -0.98
N GLY A 83 0.63 17.95 0.08
CA GLY A 83 0.01 17.01 1.02
C GLY A 83 -1.01 17.65 1.95
N HIS A 84 -0.86 18.94 2.31
CA HIS A 84 -1.79 19.59 3.23
C HIS A 84 -3.10 19.95 2.50
N GLU A 85 -2.99 20.58 1.33
CA GLU A 85 -4.15 21.00 0.53
C GLU A 85 -4.90 19.82 -0.09
N MET A 86 -4.20 18.76 -0.51
CA MET A 86 -4.86 17.53 -0.97
C MET A 86 -5.62 16.86 0.19
N ARG A 87 -5.04 16.79 1.39
CA ARG A 87 -5.70 16.17 2.54
C ARG A 87 -6.93 16.97 2.98
N THR A 88 -6.85 18.30 2.98
CA THR A 88 -7.99 19.18 3.33
C THR A 88 -9.07 19.12 2.24
N TRP A 89 -8.69 19.12 0.96
CA TRP A 89 -9.64 18.93 -0.15
C TRP A 89 -10.36 17.58 -0.07
N ILE A 90 -9.62 16.48 0.11
CA ILE A 90 -10.18 15.12 0.27
C ILE A 90 -11.09 15.07 1.50
N TRP A 91 -10.64 15.60 2.64
CA TRP A 91 -11.41 15.62 3.88
C TRP A 91 -12.70 16.42 3.73
N ASN A 92 -12.66 17.56 3.05
CA ASN A 92 -13.83 18.39 2.82
C ASN A 92 -14.80 17.76 1.79
N HIS A 93 -14.29 17.07 0.76
CA HIS A 93 -15.12 16.40 -0.24
C HIS A 93 -15.69 15.05 0.23
N LEU A 94 -14.91 14.24 0.96
CA LEU A 94 -15.36 12.94 1.48
C LEU A 94 -16.06 13.06 2.84
N GLY A 95 -15.59 13.94 3.72
CA GLY A 95 -16.20 14.21 5.04
C GLY A 95 -17.39 15.18 4.98
N GLY A 96 -17.51 15.99 3.93
CA GLY A 96 -18.70 16.81 3.69
C GLY A 96 -19.91 16.01 3.20
N ALA A 97 -19.70 14.81 2.64
CA ALA A 97 -20.77 13.94 2.17
C ALA A 97 -21.60 13.32 3.31
N THR A 98 -20.99 13.11 4.48
CA THR A 98 -21.70 12.63 5.69
C THR A 98 -22.44 13.75 6.42
N GLY A 99 -21.98 15.00 6.33
CA GLY A 99 -22.63 16.16 6.96
C GLY A 99 -23.83 16.72 6.18
N ARG A 100 -23.80 16.69 4.83
CA ARG A 100 -24.91 17.19 4.00
C ARG A 100 -26.18 16.34 4.05
N ALA A 101 -26.08 15.09 4.52
CA ALA A 101 -27.23 14.20 4.68
C ALA A 101 -28.02 14.47 5.98
N ALA A 102 -27.47 15.21 6.94
CA ALA A 102 -28.12 15.47 8.23
C ALA A 102 -29.05 16.70 8.23
N GLU A 103 -28.91 17.62 7.28
CA GLU A 103 -29.65 18.90 7.30
C GLU A 103 -31.06 18.95 6.67
N PRO A 104 -31.61 17.96 5.91
CA PRO A 104 -33.00 18.09 5.46
C PRO A 104 -34.05 17.56 6.45
N VAL A 105 -33.68 16.81 7.51
CA VAL A 105 -34.69 16.17 8.40
C VAL A 105 -35.06 17.03 9.62
N ALA A 106 -34.15 17.88 10.11
CA ALA A 106 -34.43 18.76 11.25
C ALA A 106 -35.32 19.97 10.88
N ALA A 107 -35.33 20.38 9.60
CA ALA A 107 -36.14 21.51 9.12
C ALA A 107 -37.62 21.17 8.86
N VAL A 108 -37.98 19.88 8.77
CA VAL A 108 -39.36 19.44 8.48
C VAL A 108 -40.25 19.40 9.74
N GLY A 109 -39.66 19.42 10.95
CA GLY A 109 -40.40 19.27 12.21
C GLY A 109 -40.97 20.55 12.85
N LYS A 110 -40.77 21.74 12.26
CA LYS A 110 -41.23 23.01 12.83
C LYS A 110 -41.89 23.89 11.78
N GLY A 111 -43.15 23.63 11.45
CA GLY A 111 -43.89 24.60 10.63
C GLY A 111 -45.21 24.14 10.01
N VAL A 112 -46.13 23.58 10.80
CA VAL A 112 -47.56 23.62 10.45
C VAL A 112 -48.34 23.91 11.73
N LYS A 113 -48.60 25.19 12.00
CA LYS A 113 -49.74 25.60 12.83
C LYS A 113 -50.91 25.78 11.87
N ILE A 114 -51.93 24.95 12.02
CA ILE A 114 -53.21 25.12 11.34
C ILE A 114 -54.05 25.96 12.30
N ASP A 115 -54.22 27.23 11.97
CA ASP A 115 -55.17 28.09 12.66
C ASP A 115 -56.58 27.75 12.12
N LEU A 116 -57.49 27.42 13.04
CA LEU A 116 -58.94 27.33 12.81
C LEU A 116 -59.62 28.40 13.67
#